data_AF-A0A956IMT0-F1
#
_entry.id   AF-A0A956IMT0-F1
#
_cell.length_a   1.000
_cell.length_b   1.000
_cell.length_c   1.000
_cell.angle_alpha   90.00
_cell.angle_beta   90.00
_cell.angle_gamma   90.00
#
_symmetry.space_group_name_H-M   'P 1'
#
loop_
_entity.id
_entity.type
_entity.pdbx_description
1 polymer ?
#
loop_
_entity_poly.entity_id
_entity_poly.type
_entity_poly.pdbx_seq_one_letter_code
_entity_poly.pdbx_strand_id
1 'polypeptide(L)'
;GPSRVVSGEVLARCNPTQAADDPCRRKERRLFVICFDSRKLYVIQPDTGRVESVFQTGRGPHAFATDVSLSTSEQHAFGYLAHFTDSYIGVLDLDQGSPSYGSFLATVGAPTAPRASK
;
A
#
# COMPACT_ATOMS: atom_id res chain seq x y z
N GLY A 1 -3.66 -7.10 16.90
CA GLY A 1 -3.88 -5.62 16.91
C GLY A 1 -2.97 -4.95 15.88
N PRO A 2 -2.91 -3.60 15.82
CA PRO A 2 -1.90 -2.93 15.01
C PRO A 2 -0.50 -3.31 15.51
N SER A 3 0.39 -3.69 14.60
CA SER A 3 1.75 -4.12 14.92
C SER A 3 2.79 -3.06 14.54
N ARG A 4 2.57 -2.31 13.45
CA ARG A 4 3.49 -1.28 12.96
C ARG A 4 2.77 -0.17 12.22
N VAL A 5 3.41 0.99 12.15
CA VAL A 5 2.98 2.13 11.35
C VAL A 5 4.12 2.57 10.43
N VAL A 6 3.81 2.83 9.17
CA VAL A 6 4.74 3.34 8.16
C VAL A 6 4.16 4.61 7.56
N SER A 7 4.94 5.69 7.48
CA SER A 7 4.59 6.85 6.67
C SER A 7 5.12 6.64 5.25
N GLY A 8 4.26 6.78 4.26
CA GLY A 8 4.63 6.60 2.86
C GLY A 8 3.79 7.46 1.93
N GLU A 9 4.02 7.32 0.64
CA GLU A 9 3.30 8.05 -0.40
C GLU A 9 2.26 7.15 -1.08
N VAL A 10 1.19 7.78 -1.58
CA VAL A 10 0.25 7.22 -2.56
C VAL A 10 0.14 8.19 -3.72
N LEU A 11 -0.34 7.70 -4.87
CA LEU A 11 -0.72 8.57 -5.97
C LEU A 11 -2.20 8.91 -5.88
N ALA A 12 -2.51 10.10 -5.38
CA ALA A 12 -3.87 10.56 -5.18
C ALA A 12 -4.45 11.19 -6.45
N ARG A 13 -5.76 11.06 -6.64
CA ARG A 13 -6.50 11.90 -7.59
C ARG A 13 -6.70 13.27 -6.96
N CYS A 14 -6.46 14.35 -7.71
CA CYS A 14 -6.89 15.67 -7.28
C CYS A 14 -8.42 15.76 -7.18
N ASN A 15 -8.89 16.62 -6.28
CA ASN A 15 -10.29 16.99 -6.18
C ASN A 15 -10.69 17.72 -7.48
N PRO A 16 -11.83 17.39 -8.12
CA PRO A 16 -12.21 17.98 -9.41
C PRO A 16 -12.46 19.49 -9.37
N THR A 17 -12.48 20.10 -8.19
CA THR A 17 -12.59 21.56 -8.02
C THR A 17 -11.28 22.32 -8.26
N GLN A 18 -10.12 21.64 -8.46
CA GLN A 18 -8.81 22.31 -8.51
C GLN A 18 -8.01 22.24 -9.82
N ALA A 19 -8.46 21.57 -10.88
CA ALA A 19 -7.86 21.76 -12.22
C ALA A 19 -8.78 21.17 -13.29
N ALA A 20 -9.26 22.02 -14.21
CA ALA A 20 -10.09 21.61 -15.33
C ALA A 20 -9.27 21.03 -16.51
N ASP A 21 -7.93 21.18 -16.50
CA ASP A 21 -7.08 20.95 -17.68
C ASP A 21 -5.92 19.94 -17.48
N ASP A 22 -5.79 19.31 -16.30
CA ASP A 22 -4.80 18.25 -16.04
C ASP A 22 -5.43 17.18 -15.12
N PRO A 23 -5.41 15.87 -15.46
CA PRO A 23 -5.77 14.82 -14.51
C PRO A 23 -4.70 14.74 -13.41
N CYS A 24 -4.65 15.76 -12.56
CA CYS A 24 -3.53 15.97 -11.66
C CYS A 24 -3.46 14.79 -10.67
N ARG A 25 -2.51 13.91 -10.95
CA ARG A 25 -2.06 12.84 -10.08
C ARG A 25 -0.99 13.45 -9.19
N ARG A 26 -1.20 13.41 -7.88
CA ARG A 26 -0.29 14.02 -6.92
C ARG A 26 0.18 12.99 -5.91
N LYS A 27 1.48 13.02 -5.61
CA LYS A 27 2.04 12.31 -4.48
C LYS A 27 1.46 12.89 -3.20
N GLU A 28 0.78 12.05 -2.43
CA GLU A 28 0.28 12.43 -1.12
C GLU A 28 0.74 11.48 -0.04
N ARG A 29 1.01 12.02 1.14
CA ARG A 29 1.41 11.24 2.30
C ARG A 29 0.21 10.49 2.88
N ARG A 30 0.42 9.23 3.25
CA ARG A 30 -0.51 8.41 4.04
C ARG A 30 0.23 7.68 5.15
N LEU A 31 -0.50 7.35 6.21
CA LEU A 31 -0.04 6.43 7.24
C LEU A 31 -0.59 5.04 6.95
N PHE A 32 0.29 4.05 6.93
CA PHE A 32 -0.03 2.65 6.72
C PHE A 32 0.12 1.90 8.04
N VAL A 33 -0.99 1.43 8.59
CA VAL A 33 -1.00 0.66 9.85
C VAL A 33 -1.16 -0.82 9.53
N ILE A 34 -0.08 -1.56 9.78
CA ILE A 34 -0.01 -3.00 9.54
C ILE A 34 -0.63 -3.72 10.73
N CYS A 35 -1.53 -4.66 10.46
CA CYS A 35 -2.16 -5.50 11.47
C CYS A 35 -1.87 -6.97 11.17
N PHE A 36 -0.87 -7.52 11.88
CA PHE A 36 -0.34 -8.87 11.65
C PHE A 36 -1.43 -9.96 11.71
N ASP A 37 -2.17 -10.05 12.82
CA ASP A 37 -3.13 -11.14 13.03
C ASP A 37 -4.39 -11.00 12.16
N SER A 38 -4.87 -9.76 12.00
CA SER A 38 -6.13 -9.50 11.30
C SER A 38 -5.98 -9.41 9.79
N ARG A 39 -4.76 -9.56 9.25
CA ARG A 39 -4.45 -9.56 7.81
C ARG A 39 -4.96 -8.29 7.09
N LYS A 40 -4.71 -7.14 7.73
CA LYS A 40 -5.17 -5.84 7.25
C LYS A 40 -4.02 -4.85 7.19
N LEU A 41 -4.09 -3.97 6.19
CA LEU A 41 -3.30 -2.76 6.11
C LEU A 41 -4.28 -1.58 6.07
N TYR A 42 -4.33 -0.79 7.14
CA TYR A 42 -5.15 0.41 7.17
C TYR A 42 -4.37 1.57 6.54
N VAL A 43 -5.05 2.35 5.71
CA VAL A 43 -4.53 3.59 5.12
C VAL A 43 -5.25 4.75 5.79
N ILE A 44 -4.49 5.64 6.39
CA ILE A 44 -5.00 6.76 7.19
C ILE A 44 -4.49 8.07 6.60
N GLN A 45 -5.38 9.06 6.52
CA GLN A 45 -5.02 10.44 6.23
C GLN A 45 -4.37 11.05 7.47
N PRO A 46 -3.11 11.52 7.38
CA PRO A 46 -2.40 11.98 8.57
C PRO A 46 -3.00 13.26 9.16
N ASP A 47 -3.58 14.13 8.33
CA ASP A 47 -4.05 15.45 8.76
C ASP A 47 -5.41 15.37 9.49
N THR A 48 -6.25 14.40 9.11
CA THR A 48 -7.59 14.21 9.68
C THR A 48 -7.68 13.02 10.63
N GLY A 49 -6.69 12.13 10.63
CA GLY A 49 -6.72 10.85 11.36
C GLY A 49 -7.75 9.85 10.82
N ARG A 50 -8.41 10.17 9.70
CA ARG A 50 -9.47 9.35 9.14
C ARG A 50 -8.89 8.11 8.45
N VAL A 51 -9.49 6.95 8.73
CA VAL A 51 -9.27 5.73 7.92
C VAL A 51 -9.87 5.97 6.54
N GLU A 52 -9.00 6.04 5.55
CA GLU A 52 -9.37 6.24 4.15
C GLU A 52 -9.68 4.92 3.46
N SER A 53 -8.89 3.88 3.73
CA SER A 53 -9.04 2.57 3.12
C SER A 53 -8.50 1.46 4.02
N VAL A 54 -8.96 0.23 3.76
CA VAL A 54 -8.47 -0.96 4.46
C VAL A 54 -8.18 -2.03 3.41
N PHE A 55 -6.92 -2.35 3.23
CA PHE A 55 -6.49 -3.37 2.28
C PHE A 55 -6.44 -4.73 2.96
N GLN A 56 -6.92 -5.75 2.24
CA GLN A 56 -6.78 -7.15 2.66
C GLN A 56 -5.37 -7.62 2.31
N THR A 57 -4.78 -8.41 3.20
CA THR A 57 -3.42 -8.93 3.01
C THR A 57 -3.39 -10.46 3.09
N GLY A 58 -2.24 -11.06 2.74
CA GLY A 58 -1.90 -12.42 3.14
C GLY A 58 -1.60 -12.56 4.64
N ARG A 59 -1.06 -13.72 5.05
CA ARG A 59 -0.74 -14.01 6.46
C ARG A 59 0.55 -13.32 6.91
N GLY A 60 0.55 -12.84 8.15
CA GLY A 60 1.71 -12.25 8.79
C GLY A 60 2.31 -11.03 8.07
N PRO A 61 1.51 -10.05 7.62
CA PRO A 61 2.05 -8.80 7.10
C PRO A 61 2.88 -8.11 8.19
N HIS A 62 4.12 -7.72 7.87
CA HIS A 62 5.06 -7.30 8.92
C HIS A 62 6.01 -6.15 8.55
N ALA A 63 6.40 -6.00 7.29
CA ALA A 63 7.22 -4.87 6.84
C ALA A 63 6.61 -4.27 5.58
N PHE A 64 6.68 -2.95 5.45
CA PHE A 64 6.07 -2.23 4.34
C PHE A 64 7.00 -1.12 3.84
N ALA A 65 7.07 -0.96 2.53
CA ALA A 65 7.77 0.12 1.86
C ALA A 65 6.92 0.63 0.69
N THR A 66 7.07 1.91 0.34
CA THR A 66 6.36 2.54 -0.77
C THR A 66 7.37 3.02 -1.81
N ASP A 67 7.06 2.79 -3.08
CA ASP A 67 7.76 3.35 -4.22
C ASP A 67 6.75 4.04 -5.14
N VAL A 68 6.76 5.37 -5.13
CA VAL A 68 5.85 6.18 -5.93
C VAL A 68 6.69 7.10 -6.77
N SER A 69 6.46 7.10 -8.08
CA SER A 69 7.13 7.98 -9.03
C SER A 69 6.08 8.69 -9.89
N LEU A 70 6.30 9.99 -10.07
CA LEU A 70 5.54 10.87 -10.97
C LEU A 70 6.44 11.44 -12.06
N SER A 71 7.57 10.77 -12.35
CA SER A 71 8.51 11.25 -13.35
C SER A 71 7.91 11.16 -14.76
N THR A 72 8.44 11.97 -15.68
CA THR A 72 8.00 11.96 -17.08
C THR A 72 8.32 10.65 -17.80
N SER A 73 9.36 9.92 -17.36
CA SER A 73 9.81 8.67 -17.95
C SER A 73 9.21 7.43 -17.32
N GLU A 74 8.75 7.52 -16.07
CA GLU A 74 8.25 6.38 -15.29
C GLU A 74 7.22 6.87 -14.25
N GLN A 75 5.98 6.40 -14.39
CA GLN A 75 4.89 6.69 -13.46
C GLN A 75 4.37 5.39 -12.86
N HIS A 76 4.49 5.27 -11.53
CA HIS A 76 4.00 4.12 -10.79
C HIS A 76 3.76 4.48 -9.34
N ALA A 77 2.97 3.64 -8.68
CA ALA A 77 2.72 3.73 -7.25
C ALA A 77 2.59 2.30 -6.70
N PHE A 78 3.68 1.78 -6.14
CA PHE A 78 3.75 0.44 -5.60
C PHE A 78 3.98 0.43 -4.10
N GLY A 79 3.32 -0.51 -3.42
CA GLY A 79 3.56 -0.83 -2.02
C GLY A 79 4.14 -2.23 -1.89
N TYR A 80 5.30 -2.38 -1.26
CA TYR A 80 5.91 -3.69 -1.02
C TYR A 80 5.60 -4.15 0.40
N LEU A 81 4.74 -5.16 0.53
CA LEU A 81 4.34 -5.72 1.82
C LEU A 81 4.96 -7.09 2.01
N ALA A 82 5.83 -7.23 3.01
CA ALA A 82 6.42 -8.51 3.38
C ALA A 82 5.47 -9.32 4.27
N HIS A 83 5.29 -10.58 3.91
CA HIS A 83 4.48 -11.58 4.63
C HIS A 83 5.40 -12.58 5.31
N PHE A 84 5.67 -12.36 6.59
CA PHE A 84 6.61 -13.17 7.38
C PHE A 84 6.15 -14.63 7.52
N THR A 85 4.85 -14.85 7.67
CA THR A 85 4.29 -16.21 7.85
C THR A 85 4.41 -17.07 6.60
N ASP A 86 4.44 -16.46 5.41
CA ASP A 86 4.41 -17.17 4.12
C ASP A 86 5.62 -16.85 3.22
N SER A 87 6.67 -16.22 3.77
CA SER A 87 7.97 -16.00 3.11
C SER A 87 7.89 -15.37 1.70
N TYR A 88 6.99 -14.41 1.49
CA TYR A 88 6.88 -13.70 0.21
C TYR A 88 6.71 -12.19 0.39
N ILE A 89 6.90 -11.43 -0.68
CA ILE A 89 6.59 -10.00 -0.74
C ILE A 89 5.43 -9.82 -1.71
N GLY A 90 4.35 -9.20 -1.29
CA GLY A 90 3.29 -8.76 -2.19
C GLY A 90 3.52 -7.33 -2.66
N VAL A 91 3.28 -7.09 -3.95
CA VAL A 91 3.31 -5.75 -4.57
C VAL A 91 1.88 -5.24 -4.67
N LEU A 92 1.56 -4.17 -3.96
CA LEU A 92 0.26 -3.51 -3.90
C LEU A 92 0.20 -2.33 -4.86
N ASP A 93 -0.97 -2.10 -5.43
CA ASP A 93 -1.27 -0.87 -6.15
C ASP A 93 -1.56 0.28 -5.18
N LEU A 94 -0.81 1.38 -5.28
CA LEU A 94 -0.98 2.60 -4.49
C LEU A 94 -1.47 3.79 -5.33
N ASP A 95 -1.93 3.56 -6.55
CA ASP A 95 -2.60 4.58 -7.35
C ASP A 95 -4.10 4.61 -7.04
N GLN A 96 -4.54 5.66 -6.36
CA GLN A 96 -5.95 5.86 -6.00
C GLN A 96 -6.85 6.07 -7.22
N GLY A 97 -6.23 6.39 -8.36
CA GLY A 97 -6.95 6.42 -9.62
C GLY A 97 -7.16 5.06 -10.25
N SER A 98 -6.41 4.05 -9.83
CA SER A 98 -6.51 2.72 -10.39
C SER A 98 -7.71 1.95 -9.83
N PRO A 99 -8.44 1.16 -10.65
CA PRO A 99 -9.49 0.27 -10.15
C PRO A 99 -8.93 -0.83 -9.22
N SER A 100 -7.63 -1.11 -9.27
CA SER A 100 -6.96 -2.09 -8.41
C SER A 100 -6.34 -1.49 -7.16
N TYR A 101 -6.61 -0.22 -6.81
CA TYR A 101 -6.06 0.43 -5.61
C TYR A 101 -6.19 -0.46 -4.36
N GLY A 102 -5.07 -0.76 -3.72
CA GLY A 102 -4.98 -1.62 -2.54
C GLY A 102 -5.01 -3.12 -2.81
N SER A 103 -5.05 -3.55 -4.07
CA SER A 103 -4.96 -4.96 -4.48
C SER A 103 -3.52 -5.36 -4.79
N PHE A 104 -3.20 -6.65 -4.67
CA PHE A 104 -1.91 -7.17 -5.09
C PHE A 104 -1.83 -7.27 -6.62
N LEU A 105 -0.80 -6.67 -7.20
CA LEU A 105 -0.47 -6.73 -8.63
C LEU A 105 0.48 -7.91 -8.92
N ALA A 106 1.36 -8.23 -7.99
CA ALA A 106 2.36 -9.28 -8.13
C ALA A 106 2.84 -9.80 -6.77
N THR A 107 3.60 -10.90 -6.79
CA THR A 107 4.34 -11.42 -5.63
C THR A 107 5.78 -11.71 -6.01
N VAL A 108 6.71 -11.43 -5.10
CA VAL A 108 8.11 -11.89 -5.16
C VAL A 108 8.25 -13.09 -4.23
N GLY A 109 8.63 -14.23 -4.81
CA GLY A 109 8.64 -15.53 -4.12
C GLY A 109 7.29 -16.26 -4.20
N ALA A 110 7.27 -17.49 -3.70
CA ALA A 110 6.08 -18.33 -3.65
C ALA A 110 5.54 -18.39 -2.21
N PRO A 111 4.27 -18.03 -1.95
CA PRO A 111 3.69 -18.05 -0.60
C PRO A 111 3.76 -19.43 0.05
N THR A 112 4.76 -19.63 0.91
CA THR A 112 5.04 -20.91 1.58
C THR A 112 5.52 -20.65 3.00
N ALA A 113 4.96 -21.38 3.95
CA ALA A 113 5.42 -21.28 5.34
C ALA A 113 6.93 -21.59 5.45
N PRO A 114 7.69 -20.85 6.28
CA PRO A 114 9.10 -21.13 6.51
C PRO A 114 9.33 -22.57 6.97
N ARG A 115 10.42 -23.20 6.49
CA ARG A 115 10.75 -24.61 6.80
C ARG A 115 10.91 -24.91 8.30
N ALA A 116 11.08 -23.90 9.15
CA ALA A 116 11.25 -24.05 10.60
C ALA A 116 9.92 -24.09 11.39
N SER A 117 8.74 -24.08 10.75
CA SER A 117 7.47 -24.25 11.45
C SER A 117 7.16 -25.74 11.69
N LYS A 118 7.85 -26.36 12.65
CA LYS A 118 7.43 -27.63 13.27
C LYS A 118 7.79 -27.63 14.75
#